data_AF-A0A0F9N941-F1
#
_entry.id   AF-A0A0F9N941-F1
#
_cell.length_a   1.000
_cell.length_b   1.000
_cell.length_c   1.000
_cell.angle_alpha   90.00
_cell.angle_beta   90.00
_cell.angle_gamma   90.00
#
_symmetry.space_group_name_H-M   'P 1'
#
loop_
_entity.id
_entity.type
_entity.pdbx_description
1 polymer ?
#
loop_
_entity_poly.entity_id
_entity_poly.type
_entity_poly.pdbx_seq_one_letter_code
_entity_poly.pdbx_strand_id
1 'polypeptide(L)'
;MAAELEGRIGGDARGFLQASKQAQSSLSRLTKSGDKSGKSLTGAFKKVRASLNSAAKAAASAAIKFGAVAAAAGAAALAAGAIKAINLARVQIKAEQQLAAVLKSTGNAAGVTAKELLAQASALQQVTNFGDETTISAQAMLLTFTKIGRDVFPQTTEAVLNIATAMKTGLKEAATLVGKALNDPIKGLTALTRVGITFTEAQKEQIKAFEETGQTMRAQTVILKELEVQFGGSARAIADPLIQLKNTIGDVGEEIGKVLIPAVNSLAKAAIPVFARTAAEFKA
;
A
#
# COMPACT_ATOMS: atom_id res chain seq x y z
N MET A 1 -20.95 44.17 -20.42
CA MET A 1 -19.93 43.42 -19.65
C MET A 1 -20.53 42.44 -18.61
N ALA A 2 -21.71 42.68 -18.02
CA ALA A 2 -22.36 41.70 -17.13
C ALA A 2 -23.11 40.56 -17.86
N ALA A 3 -23.65 40.80 -19.08
CA ALA A 3 -24.40 39.80 -19.84
C ALA A 3 -23.53 38.73 -20.56
N GLU A 4 -22.23 38.98 -20.76
CA GLU A 4 -21.30 38.00 -21.38
C GLU A 4 -20.73 36.97 -20.40
N LEU A 5 -20.87 37.21 -19.09
CA LEU A 5 -20.43 36.27 -18.04
C LEU A 5 -21.50 35.23 -17.73
N GLU A 6 -22.79 35.54 -17.87
CA GLU A 6 -23.89 34.57 -17.69
C GLU A 6 -23.93 33.50 -18.81
N GLY A 7 -23.58 33.85 -20.04
CA GLY A 7 -23.54 32.91 -21.17
C GLY A 7 -22.42 31.88 -21.09
N ARG A 8 -21.27 32.24 -20.48
CA ARG A 8 -20.09 31.37 -20.37
C ARG A 8 -20.24 30.32 -19.26
N ILE A 9 -20.91 30.66 -18.15
CA ILE A 9 -21.16 29.73 -17.03
C ILE A 9 -22.24 28.68 -17.39
N GLY A 10 -23.20 29.04 -18.25
CA GLY A 10 -24.23 28.11 -18.75
C GLY A 10 -23.69 27.01 -19.69
N GLY A 11 -22.58 27.27 -20.39
CA GLY A 11 -21.89 26.30 -21.25
C GLY A 11 -21.17 25.20 -20.48
N ASP A 12 -20.46 25.58 -19.42
CA ASP A 12 -19.68 24.65 -18.58
C ASP A 12 -20.56 23.70 -17.74
N ALA A 13 -21.71 24.17 -17.26
CA ALA A 13 -22.67 23.32 -16.54
C ALA A 13 -23.28 22.23 -17.43
N ARG A 14 -23.58 22.55 -18.71
CA ARG A 14 -24.10 21.57 -19.68
C ARG A 14 -23.03 20.58 -20.10
N GLY A 15 -21.79 21.03 -20.31
CA GLY A 15 -20.64 20.16 -20.57
C GLY A 15 -20.37 19.17 -19.43
N PHE A 16 -20.41 19.64 -18.17
CA PHE A 16 -20.30 18.79 -16.99
C PHE A 16 -21.47 17.81 -16.83
N LEU A 17 -22.70 18.24 -17.12
CA LEU A 17 -23.88 17.37 -17.12
C LEU A 17 -23.81 16.28 -18.21
N GLN A 18 -23.23 16.59 -19.35
CA GLN A 18 -23.07 15.64 -20.45
C GLN A 18 -21.92 14.65 -20.17
N ALA A 19 -20.80 15.14 -19.63
CA ALA A 19 -19.68 14.32 -19.18
C ALA A 19 -20.08 13.39 -18.02
N SER A 20 -20.89 13.86 -17.06
CA SER A 20 -21.41 13.04 -15.97
C SER A 20 -22.42 11.99 -16.46
N LYS A 21 -23.29 12.31 -17.42
CA LYS A 21 -24.16 11.32 -18.09
C LYS A 21 -23.35 10.27 -18.85
N GLN A 22 -22.29 10.66 -19.56
CA GLN A 22 -21.39 9.73 -20.24
C GLN A 22 -20.64 8.84 -19.24
N ALA A 23 -20.11 9.41 -18.15
CA ALA A 23 -19.46 8.65 -17.08
C ALA A 23 -20.43 7.64 -16.42
N GLN A 24 -21.69 8.05 -16.18
CA GLN A 24 -22.75 7.16 -15.68
C GLN A 24 -23.07 6.03 -16.65
N SER A 25 -23.11 6.31 -17.95
CA SER A 25 -23.37 5.29 -18.99
C SER A 25 -22.22 4.28 -19.10
N SER A 26 -20.97 4.73 -19.06
CA SER A 26 -19.78 3.88 -19.07
C SER A 26 -19.70 3.00 -17.82
N LEU A 27 -20.05 3.55 -16.65
CA LEU A 27 -20.11 2.80 -15.39
C LEU A 27 -21.26 1.77 -15.37
N SER A 28 -22.40 2.08 -16.00
CA SER A 28 -23.51 1.13 -16.18
C SER A 28 -23.14 -0.07 -17.07
N ARG A 29 -22.23 0.14 -18.03
CA ARG A 29 -21.72 -0.92 -18.90
C ARG A 29 -20.67 -1.77 -18.19
N LEU A 30 -19.82 -1.13 -17.37
CA LEU A 30 -18.83 -1.82 -16.54
C LEU A 30 -19.48 -2.72 -15.47
N THR A 31 -20.58 -2.26 -14.87
CA THR A 31 -21.36 -3.03 -13.87
C THR A 31 -22.08 -4.24 -14.48
N LYS A 32 -22.61 -4.14 -15.69
CA LYS A 32 -23.17 -5.29 -16.41
C LYS A 32 -22.11 -6.34 -16.80
N SER A 33 -20.84 -5.92 -16.96
CA SER A 33 -19.72 -6.82 -17.21
C SER A 33 -19.20 -7.50 -15.92
N GLY A 34 -19.29 -6.80 -14.77
CA GLY A 34 -18.84 -7.27 -13.46
C GLY A 34 -19.77 -8.25 -12.72
N ASP A 35 -21.03 -8.41 -13.16
CA ASP A 35 -21.99 -9.36 -12.58
C ASP A 35 -21.56 -10.84 -12.69
N LYS A 36 -20.51 -11.13 -13.48
CA LYS A 36 -19.92 -12.47 -13.62
C LYS A 36 -18.82 -12.79 -12.60
N SER A 37 -18.43 -11.85 -11.74
CA SER A 37 -17.34 -12.04 -10.77
C SER A 37 -17.77 -11.67 -9.33
N GLY A 38 -18.38 -12.62 -8.61
CA GLY A 38 -18.40 -12.69 -7.13
C GLY A 38 -19.28 -11.71 -6.33
N LYS A 39 -19.95 -12.23 -5.28
CA LYS A 39 -20.89 -11.49 -4.40
C LYS A 39 -20.26 -10.38 -3.53
N SER A 40 -18.95 -10.42 -3.28
CA SER A 40 -18.23 -9.40 -2.49
C SER A 40 -17.86 -8.15 -3.32
N LEU A 41 -17.48 -8.36 -4.58
CA LEU A 41 -17.17 -7.29 -5.54
C LEU A 41 -18.42 -6.48 -5.89
N THR A 42 -19.57 -7.15 -6.07
CA THR A 42 -20.86 -6.49 -6.32
C THR A 42 -21.28 -5.57 -5.16
N GLY A 43 -20.98 -5.91 -3.91
CA GLY A 43 -21.23 -5.06 -2.75
C GLY A 43 -20.39 -3.78 -2.73
N ALA A 44 -19.08 -3.91 -2.98
CA ALA A 44 -18.16 -2.77 -3.08
C ALA A 44 -18.50 -1.86 -4.27
N PHE A 45 -18.77 -2.44 -5.43
CA PHE A 45 -19.22 -1.70 -6.62
C PHE A 45 -20.56 -0.99 -6.41
N LYS A 46 -21.52 -1.62 -5.71
CA LYS A 46 -22.79 -0.99 -5.37
C LYS A 46 -22.59 0.20 -4.42
N LYS A 47 -21.68 0.08 -3.44
CA LYS A 47 -21.31 1.18 -2.54
C LYS A 47 -20.59 2.31 -3.28
N VAL A 48 -19.62 2.01 -4.15
CA VAL A 48 -18.94 3.03 -4.98
C VAL A 48 -19.92 3.73 -5.93
N ARG A 49 -20.82 2.99 -6.59
CA ARG A 49 -21.89 3.57 -7.43
C ARG A 49 -22.85 4.42 -6.61
N ALA A 50 -23.21 3.98 -5.41
CA ALA A 50 -24.05 4.76 -4.50
C ALA A 50 -23.33 6.04 -4.08
N SER A 51 -22.06 5.97 -3.69
CA SER A 51 -21.25 7.14 -3.32
C SER A 51 -21.07 8.10 -4.48
N LEU A 52 -20.82 7.62 -5.70
CA LEU A 52 -20.74 8.46 -6.91
C LEU A 52 -22.09 9.08 -7.30
N ASN A 53 -23.19 8.34 -7.14
CA ASN A 53 -24.54 8.86 -7.39
C ASN A 53 -24.95 9.89 -6.32
N SER A 54 -24.62 9.64 -5.07
CA SER A 54 -24.86 10.57 -3.97
C SER A 54 -23.99 11.81 -4.10
N ALA A 55 -22.75 11.66 -4.53
CA ALA A 55 -21.84 12.76 -4.90
C ALA A 55 -22.39 13.61 -6.04
N ALA A 56 -22.81 12.98 -7.14
CA ALA A 56 -23.39 13.67 -8.28
C ALA A 56 -24.71 14.38 -7.91
N LYS A 57 -25.56 13.73 -7.10
CA LYS A 57 -26.80 14.34 -6.59
C LYS A 57 -26.52 15.48 -5.62
N ALA A 58 -25.54 15.34 -4.73
CA ALA A 58 -25.13 16.38 -3.79
C ALA A 58 -24.57 17.60 -4.53
N ALA A 59 -23.66 17.39 -5.49
CA ALA A 59 -23.11 18.45 -6.34
C ALA A 59 -24.21 19.14 -7.16
N ALA A 60 -25.14 18.38 -7.75
CA ALA A 60 -26.29 18.94 -8.48
C ALA A 60 -27.23 19.72 -7.55
N SER A 61 -27.52 19.20 -6.35
CA SER A 61 -28.38 19.87 -5.38
C SER A 61 -27.73 21.12 -4.78
N ALA A 62 -26.41 21.11 -4.59
CA ALA A 62 -25.64 22.26 -4.13
C ALA A 62 -25.55 23.33 -5.22
N ALA A 63 -25.44 22.95 -6.49
CA ALA A 63 -25.50 23.88 -7.62
C ALA A 63 -26.86 24.59 -7.69
N ILE A 64 -27.94 23.86 -7.42
CA ILE A 64 -29.31 24.38 -7.42
C ILE A 64 -29.56 25.29 -6.21
N LYS A 65 -29.05 24.94 -5.02
CA LYS A 65 -29.38 25.65 -3.75
C LYS A 65 -28.40 26.75 -3.34
N PHE A 66 -27.13 26.62 -3.72
CA PHE A 66 -26.04 27.46 -3.21
C PHE A 66 -25.16 28.06 -4.34
N GLY A 67 -25.58 27.90 -5.59
CA GLY A 67 -24.85 28.38 -6.77
C GLY A 67 -23.64 27.52 -7.15
N ALA A 68 -23.03 27.84 -8.29
CA ALA A 68 -21.95 27.05 -8.90
C ALA A 68 -20.70 26.90 -8.00
N VAL A 69 -20.44 27.87 -7.11
CA VAL A 69 -19.27 27.88 -6.22
C VAL A 69 -19.33 26.77 -5.15
N ALA A 70 -20.49 26.56 -4.53
CA ALA A 70 -20.68 25.50 -3.52
C ALA A 70 -20.69 24.10 -4.15
N ALA A 71 -21.22 23.97 -5.38
CA ALA A 71 -21.13 22.73 -6.16
C ALA A 71 -19.69 22.37 -6.52
N ALA A 72 -18.88 23.37 -6.90
CA ALA A 72 -17.46 23.19 -7.19
C ALA A 72 -16.68 22.73 -5.95
N ALA A 73 -16.97 23.29 -4.77
CA ALA A 73 -16.33 22.89 -3.51
C ALA A 73 -16.63 21.42 -3.14
N GLY A 74 -17.89 20.99 -3.25
CA GLY A 74 -18.29 19.61 -2.99
C GLY A 74 -17.65 18.61 -3.98
N ALA A 75 -17.62 18.94 -5.27
CA ALA A 75 -16.98 18.13 -6.30
C ALA A 75 -15.45 18.02 -6.09
N ALA A 76 -14.80 19.12 -5.67
CA ALA A 76 -13.37 19.13 -5.36
C ALA A 76 -13.04 18.23 -4.17
N ALA A 77 -13.83 18.27 -3.09
CA ALA A 77 -13.65 17.41 -1.92
C ALA A 77 -13.77 15.92 -2.28
N LEU A 78 -14.74 15.56 -3.13
CA LEU A 78 -14.92 14.19 -3.62
C LEU A 78 -13.78 13.73 -4.53
N ALA A 79 -13.32 14.59 -5.44
CA ALA A 79 -12.17 14.31 -6.29
C ALA A 79 -10.89 14.11 -5.45
N ALA A 80 -10.66 14.96 -4.44
CA ALA A 80 -9.55 14.83 -3.52
C ALA A 80 -9.59 13.51 -2.74
N GLY A 81 -10.77 13.11 -2.24
CA GLY A 81 -10.97 11.82 -1.58
C GLY A 81 -10.69 10.63 -2.51
N ALA A 82 -11.16 10.67 -3.75
CA ALA A 82 -10.92 9.63 -4.75
C ALA A 82 -9.43 9.53 -5.13
N ILE A 83 -8.75 10.66 -5.34
CA ILE A 83 -7.30 10.69 -5.62
C ILE A 83 -6.52 10.11 -4.44
N LYS A 84 -6.87 10.46 -3.20
CA LYS A 84 -6.24 9.91 -1.99
C LYS A 84 -6.41 8.38 -1.92
N ALA A 85 -7.63 7.87 -2.12
CA ALA A 85 -7.91 6.44 -2.14
C ALA A 85 -7.13 5.72 -3.24
N ILE A 86 -7.06 6.28 -4.45
CA ILE A 86 -6.27 5.73 -5.57
C ILE A 86 -4.79 5.70 -5.24
N ASN A 87 -4.26 6.73 -4.58
CA ASN A 87 -2.86 6.76 -4.18
C ASN A 87 -2.55 5.68 -3.14
N LEU A 88 -3.40 5.52 -2.12
CA LEU A 88 -3.28 4.43 -1.14
C LEU A 88 -3.29 3.07 -1.87
N ALA A 89 -4.27 2.81 -2.73
CA ALA A 89 -4.36 1.58 -3.51
C ALA A 89 -3.12 1.32 -4.37
N ARG A 90 -2.53 2.36 -4.96
CA ARG A 90 -1.30 2.23 -5.76
C ARG A 90 -0.11 1.83 -4.90
N VAL A 91 -0.01 2.31 -3.67
CA VAL A 91 1.07 1.91 -2.74
C VAL A 91 0.94 0.42 -2.43
N GLN A 92 -0.25 -0.04 -2.05
CA GLN A 92 -0.51 -1.45 -1.76
C GLN A 92 -0.28 -2.35 -2.98
N ILE A 93 -0.85 -2.02 -4.15
CA ILE A 93 -0.65 -2.79 -5.39
C ILE A 93 0.84 -2.88 -5.72
N LYS A 94 1.61 -1.80 -5.55
CA LYS A 94 3.05 -1.80 -5.81
C LYS A 94 3.79 -2.73 -4.85
N ALA A 95 3.44 -2.71 -3.56
CA ALA A 95 4.03 -3.60 -2.56
C ALA A 95 3.75 -5.08 -2.89
N GLU A 96 2.48 -5.42 -3.18
CA GLU A 96 2.06 -6.77 -3.57
C GLU A 96 2.72 -7.25 -4.88
N GLN A 97 2.80 -6.38 -5.90
CA GLN A 97 3.46 -6.68 -7.17
C GLN A 97 4.96 -6.89 -7.00
N GLN A 98 5.61 -6.07 -6.18
CA GLN A 98 7.03 -6.25 -5.88
C GLN A 98 7.28 -7.56 -5.13
N LEU A 99 6.43 -7.89 -4.15
CA LEU A 99 6.48 -9.17 -3.44
C LEU A 99 6.37 -10.36 -4.41
N ALA A 100 5.37 -10.35 -5.28
CA ALA A 100 5.18 -11.40 -6.29
C ALA A 100 6.36 -11.47 -7.28
N ALA A 101 6.90 -10.33 -7.70
CA ALA A 101 8.06 -10.26 -8.57
C ALA A 101 9.31 -10.88 -7.93
N VAL A 102 9.56 -10.59 -6.64
CA VAL A 102 10.71 -11.14 -5.91
C VAL A 102 10.54 -12.63 -5.64
N LEU A 103 9.36 -13.10 -5.24
CA LEU A 103 9.07 -14.54 -5.10
C LEU A 103 9.36 -15.29 -6.40
N LYS A 104 8.97 -14.70 -7.54
CA LYS A 104 9.25 -15.27 -8.87
C LYS A 104 10.74 -15.23 -9.22
N SER A 105 11.41 -14.08 -9.05
CA SER A 105 12.81 -13.92 -9.46
C SER A 105 13.80 -14.71 -8.60
N THR A 106 13.46 -14.96 -7.35
CA THR A 106 14.26 -15.77 -6.41
C THR A 106 13.98 -17.27 -6.51
N GLY A 107 13.06 -17.68 -7.41
CA GLY A 107 12.66 -19.08 -7.55
C GLY A 107 11.96 -19.65 -6.31
N ASN A 108 11.34 -18.80 -5.49
CA ASN A 108 10.74 -19.15 -4.21
C ASN A 108 11.72 -19.83 -3.23
N ALA A 109 12.98 -19.38 -3.19
CA ALA A 109 14.01 -19.93 -2.30
C ALA A 109 13.60 -19.97 -0.82
N ALA A 110 12.80 -18.99 -0.37
CA ALA A 110 12.32 -18.92 1.00
C ALA A 110 11.21 -19.94 1.34
N GLY A 111 10.59 -20.61 0.35
CA GLY A 111 9.54 -21.61 0.61
C GLY A 111 8.25 -21.04 1.23
N VAL A 112 7.97 -19.75 1.00
CA VAL A 112 6.78 -19.04 1.51
C VAL A 112 5.94 -18.53 0.36
N THR A 113 4.62 -18.48 0.56
CA THR A 113 3.69 -17.98 -0.46
C THR A 113 3.38 -16.50 -0.25
N ALA A 114 3.01 -15.80 -1.32
CA ALA A 114 2.53 -14.42 -1.22
C ALA A 114 1.38 -14.29 -0.20
N LYS A 115 0.44 -15.26 -0.20
CA LYS A 115 -0.70 -15.26 0.73
C LYS A 115 -0.28 -15.33 2.19
N GLU A 116 0.72 -16.14 2.52
CA GLU A 116 1.25 -16.25 3.89
C GLU A 116 1.91 -14.94 4.34
N LEU A 117 2.66 -14.30 3.44
CA LEU A 117 3.32 -13.03 3.72
C LEU A 117 2.33 -11.89 3.92
N LEU A 118 1.30 -11.79 3.07
CA LEU A 118 0.20 -10.84 3.22
C LEU A 118 -0.55 -11.05 4.54
N ALA A 119 -0.90 -12.30 4.86
CA ALA A 119 -1.58 -12.62 6.12
C ALA A 119 -0.73 -12.25 7.34
N GLN A 120 0.59 -12.49 7.27
CA GLN A 120 1.51 -12.08 8.33
C GLN A 120 1.58 -10.56 8.46
N ALA A 121 1.68 -9.83 7.34
CA ALA A 121 1.74 -8.37 7.34
C ALA A 121 0.49 -7.75 7.96
N SER A 122 -0.70 -8.23 7.56
CA SER A 122 -1.97 -7.78 8.15
C SER A 122 -2.07 -8.12 9.64
N ALA A 123 -1.56 -9.28 10.07
CA ALA A 123 -1.52 -9.64 11.50
C ALA A 123 -0.57 -8.74 12.30
N LEU A 124 0.59 -8.38 11.75
CA LEU A 124 1.55 -7.48 12.38
C LEU A 124 1.04 -6.03 12.46
N GLN A 125 0.27 -5.57 11.47
CA GLN A 125 -0.39 -4.27 11.49
C GLN A 125 -1.34 -4.11 12.69
N GLN A 126 -2.03 -5.19 13.09
CA GLN A 126 -2.96 -5.15 14.22
C GLN A 126 -2.28 -5.00 15.58
N VAL A 127 -0.98 -5.28 15.66
CA VAL A 127 -0.24 -5.31 16.93
C VAL A 127 0.96 -4.36 16.94
N THR A 128 1.18 -3.59 15.88
CA THR A 128 2.27 -2.62 15.76
C THR A 128 1.76 -1.32 15.11
N ASN A 129 2.64 -0.33 14.95
CA ASN A 129 2.32 0.92 14.25
C ASN A 129 2.57 0.88 12.74
N PHE A 130 3.08 -0.23 12.22
CA PHE A 130 3.39 -0.37 10.80
C PHE A 130 2.15 -0.79 10.02
N GLY A 131 1.97 -0.22 8.83
CA GLY A 131 0.97 -0.69 7.89
C GLY A 131 1.41 -1.98 7.19
N ASP A 132 0.46 -2.75 6.67
CA ASP A 132 0.74 -4.01 5.99
C ASP A 132 1.53 -3.78 4.69
N GLU A 133 1.22 -2.75 3.90
CA GLU A 133 1.94 -2.31 2.70
C GLU A 133 3.44 -2.05 2.98
N THR A 134 3.74 -1.45 4.12
CA THR A 134 5.13 -1.20 4.54
C THR A 134 5.83 -2.49 4.99
N THR A 135 5.11 -3.38 5.66
CA THR A 135 5.61 -4.69 6.10
C THR A 135 5.83 -5.62 4.90
N ILE A 136 4.93 -5.63 3.92
CA ILE A 136 5.04 -6.35 2.65
C ILE A 136 6.28 -5.89 1.90
N SER A 137 6.53 -4.59 1.86
CA SER A 137 7.72 -4.04 1.23
C SER A 137 9.01 -4.52 1.92
N ALA A 138 9.01 -4.64 3.25
CA ALA A 138 10.12 -5.19 4.03
C ALA A 138 10.30 -6.70 3.78
N GLN A 139 9.21 -7.47 3.73
CA GLN A 139 9.23 -8.90 3.38
C GLN A 139 9.75 -9.11 1.96
N ALA A 140 9.34 -8.29 0.99
CA ALA A 140 9.86 -8.35 -0.37
C ALA A 140 11.37 -8.08 -0.43
N MET A 141 11.88 -7.19 0.42
CA MET A 141 13.34 -7.00 0.57
C MET A 141 14.00 -8.23 1.19
N LEU A 142 13.43 -8.80 2.25
CA LEU A 142 13.93 -10.00 2.92
C LEU A 142 14.01 -11.20 1.97
N LEU A 143 13.03 -11.38 1.08
CA LEU A 143 13.02 -12.47 0.11
C LEU A 143 14.21 -12.43 -0.88
N THR A 144 14.84 -11.27 -1.10
CA THR A 144 16.05 -11.21 -1.95
C THR A 144 17.25 -11.92 -1.33
N PHE A 145 17.21 -12.19 -0.03
CA PHE A 145 18.21 -12.96 0.70
C PHE A 145 17.82 -14.44 0.69
N THR A 146 18.26 -15.15 -0.34
CA THR A 146 17.78 -16.49 -0.69
C THR A 146 18.13 -17.60 0.32
N LYS A 147 19.02 -17.35 1.29
CA LYS A 147 19.31 -18.31 2.37
C LYS A 147 18.33 -18.22 3.55
N ILE A 148 17.38 -17.27 3.55
CA ILE A 148 16.38 -17.15 4.61
C ILE A 148 15.19 -18.05 4.26
N GLY A 149 15.08 -19.17 4.99
CA GLY A 149 14.05 -20.18 4.75
C GLY A 149 12.74 -19.92 5.51
N ARG A 150 11.73 -20.70 5.15
CA ARG A 150 10.36 -20.65 5.66
C ARG A 150 10.27 -20.61 7.19
N ASP A 151 11.08 -21.42 7.87
CA ASP A 151 10.96 -21.61 9.31
C ASP A 151 11.40 -20.38 10.12
N VAL A 152 12.36 -19.62 9.59
CA VAL A 152 12.89 -18.41 10.24
C VAL A 152 12.32 -17.12 9.67
N PHE A 153 11.66 -17.17 8.51
CA PHE A 153 11.15 -15.99 7.82
C PHE A 153 10.15 -15.16 8.67
N PRO A 154 9.19 -15.79 9.39
CA PRO A 154 8.27 -15.03 10.23
C PRO A 154 8.98 -14.28 11.36
N GLN A 155 9.90 -14.95 12.05
CA GLN A 155 10.72 -14.38 13.13
C GLN A 155 11.63 -13.26 12.61
N THR A 156 12.17 -13.44 11.40
CA THR A 156 12.98 -12.43 10.71
C THR A 156 12.18 -11.16 10.46
N THR A 157 10.95 -11.29 9.96
CA THR A 157 10.05 -10.15 9.72
C THR A 157 9.78 -9.41 11.03
N GLU A 158 9.47 -10.13 12.12
CA GLU A 158 9.24 -9.51 13.43
C GLU A 158 10.49 -8.81 13.99
N ALA A 159 11.68 -9.41 13.84
CA ALA A 159 12.94 -8.81 14.24
C ALA A 159 13.20 -7.48 13.50
N VAL A 160 12.89 -7.42 12.19
CA VAL A 160 13.01 -6.19 11.40
C VAL A 160 12.14 -5.08 11.95
N LEU A 161 10.88 -5.37 12.28
CA LEU A 161 9.95 -4.39 12.85
C LEU A 161 10.47 -3.88 14.21
N ASN A 162 10.90 -4.80 15.07
CA ASN A 162 11.43 -4.49 16.40
C ASN A 162 12.68 -3.61 16.33
N ILE A 163 13.63 -3.93 15.45
CA ILE A 163 14.86 -3.17 15.24
C ILE A 163 14.57 -1.79 14.66
N ALA A 164 13.71 -1.72 13.63
CA ALA A 164 13.31 -0.44 13.04
C ALA A 164 12.71 0.50 14.10
N THR A 165 11.83 -0.03 14.95
CA THR A 165 11.25 0.71 16.06
C THR A 165 12.28 1.15 17.10
N ALA A 166 13.04 0.20 17.65
CA ALA A 166 13.96 0.47 18.77
C ALA A 166 15.08 1.43 18.38
N MET A 167 15.63 1.26 17.18
CA MET A 167 16.72 2.08 16.67
C MET A 167 16.22 3.34 15.93
N LYS A 168 14.89 3.54 15.84
CA LYS A 168 14.25 4.63 15.09
C LYS A 168 14.75 4.73 13.65
N THR A 169 14.91 3.57 13.00
CA THR A 169 15.31 3.46 11.59
C THR A 169 14.12 3.06 10.71
N GLY A 170 14.27 3.14 9.39
CA GLY A 170 13.25 2.66 8.47
C GLY A 170 13.24 1.13 8.34
N LEU A 171 12.07 0.56 8.00
CA LEU A 171 11.91 -0.88 7.80
C LEU A 171 12.82 -1.42 6.69
N LYS A 172 13.11 -0.63 5.65
CA LYS A 172 13.98 -1.06 4.55
C LYS A 172 15.43 -1.22 5.01
N GLU A 173 15.91 -0.28 5.82
CA GLU A 173 17.24 -0.29 6.41
C GLU A 173 17.38 -1.47 7.37
N ALA A 174 16.42 -1.66 8.27
CA ALA A 174 16.38 -2.80 9.17
C ALA A 174 16.29 -4.15 8.41
N ALA A 175 15.43 -4.26 7.39
CA ALA A 175 15.32 -5.44 6.55
C ALA A 175 16.62 -5.77 5.81
N THR A 176 17.32 -4.74 5.33
CA THR A 176 18.62 -4.92 4.67
C THR A 176 19.69 -5.39 5.65
N LEU A 177 19.72 -4.82 6.85
CA LEU A 177 20.65 -5.20 7.91
C LEU A 177 20.43 -6.65 8.35
N VAL A 178 19.22 -6.98 8.78
CA VAL A 178 18.87 -8.32 9.26
C VAL A 178 18.98 -9.34 8.12
N GLY A 179 18.49 -8.99 6.94
CA GLY A 179 18.55 -9.86 5.76
C GLY A 179 19.98 -10.23 5.37
N LYS A 180 20.90 -9.24 5.31
CA LYS A 180 22.32 -9.51 5.09
C LYS A 180 22.91 -10.40 6.18
N ALA A 181 22.52 -10.15 7.43
CA ALA A 181 23.06 -10.90 8.55
C ALA A 181 22.64 -12.37 8.55
N LEU A 182 21.41 -12.67 8.16
CA LEU A 182 20.93 -14.06 8.07
C LEU A 182 21.37 -14.74 6.78
N ASN A 183 21.65 -13.99 5.71
CA ASN A 183 22.12 -14.55 4.45
C ASN A 183 23.60 -14.95 4.46
N ASP A 184 24.42 -14.26 5.25
CA ASP A 184 25.82 -14.59 5.51
C ASP A 184 26.08 -14.37 7.01
N PRO A 185 25.82 -15.36 7.88
CA PRO A 185 25.93 -15.22 9.33
C PRO A 185 27.27 -14.68 9.82
N ILE A 186 28.38 -15.09 9.20
CA ILE A 186 29.73 -14.68 9.61
C ILE A 186 29.96 -13.19 9.29
N LYS A 187 29.70 -12.74 8.05
CA LYS A 187 29.81 -11.31 7.72
C LYS A 187 28.72 -10.49 8.40
N GLY A 188 27.57 -11.10 8.63
CA GLY A 188 26.41 -10.57 9.31
C GLY A 188 26.71 -10.07 10.71
N LEU A 189 27.40 -10.88 11.51
CA LEU A 189 27.85 -10.49 12.85
C LEU A 189 28.65 -9.18 12.84
N THR A 190 29.53 -8.99 11.84
CA THR A 190 30.31 -7.75 11.71
C THR A 190 29.39 -6.55 11.41
N ALA A 191 28.41 -6.73 10.52
CA ALA A 191 27.46 -5.67 10.18
C ALA A 191 26.56 -5.28 11.37
N LEU A 192 26.08 -6.28 12.12
CA LEU A 192 25.27 -6.09 13.32
C LEU A 192 26.08 -5.38 14.43
N THR A 193 27.32 -5.78 14.65
CA THR A 193 28.21 -5.15 15.65
C THR A 193 28.44 -3.66 15.34
N ARG A 194 28.61 -3.29 14.07
CA ARG A 194 28.82 -1.89 13.65
C ARG A 194 27.65 -0.97 13.98
N VAL A 195 26.45 -1.52 14.11
CA VAL A 195 25.24 -0.75 14.48
C VAL A 195 24.88 -0.92 15.96
N GLY A 196 25.79 -1.46 16.77
CA GLY A 196 25.64 -1.56 18.22
C GLY A 196 25.02 -2.87 18.72
N ILE A 197 24.78 -3.85 17.85
CA ILE A 197 24.23 -5.15 18.22
C ILE A 197 25.39 -6.08 18.56
N THR A 198 25.60 -6.33 19.84
CA THR A 198 26.73 -7.13 20.31
C THR A 198 26.33 -8.59 20.52
N PHE A 199 27.29 -9.49 20.35
CA PHE A 199 27.14 -10.92 20.60
C PHE A 199 28.25 -11.34 21.56
N THR A 200 27.94 -12.30 22.42
CA THR A 200 28.96 -12.94 23.26
C THR A 200 29.94 -13.75 22.40
N GLU A 201 31.16 -13.96 22.88
CA GLU A 201 32.15 -14.79 22.16
C GLU A 201 31.62 -16.22 21.94
N ALA A 202 30.94 -16.80 22.93
CA ALA A 202 30.31 -18.12 22.80
C ALA A 202 29.27 -18.17 21.67
N GLN A 203 28.42 -17.13 21.52
CA GLN A 203 27.46 -17.07 20.42
C GLN A 203 28.14 -16.91 19.06
N LYS A 204 29.21 -16.10 18.98
CA LYS A 204 29.98 -15.92 17.73
C LYS A 204 30.62 -17.23 17.29
N GLU A 205 31.26 -17.95 18.21
CA GLU A 205 31.85 -19.27 17.96
C GLU A 205 30.79 -20.29 17.53
N GLN A 206 29.64 -20.30 18.21
CA GLN A 206 28.52 -21.17 17.87
C GLN A 206 27.97 -20.89 16.47
N ILE A 207 27.76 -19.62 16.11
CA ILE A 207 27.31 -19.20 14.78
C ILE A 207 28.32 -19.63 13.71
N LYS A 208 29.62 -19.40 13.96
CA LYS A 208 30.69 -19.78 13.03
C LYS A 208 30.73 -21.29 12.82
N ALA A 209 30.68 -22.09 13.90
CA ALA A 209 30.68 -23.54 13.81
C ALA A 209 29.45 -24.07 13.05
N PHE A 210 28.27 -23.47 13.24
CA PHE A 210 27.07 -23.84 12.48
C PHE A 210 27.20 -23.48 11.01
N GLU A 211 27.71 -22.30 10.65
CA GLU A 211 27.86 -21.93 9.23
C GLU A 211 28.94 -22.76 8.53
N GLU A 212 30.07 -23.04 9.19
CA GLU A 212 31.16 -23.87 8.64
C GLU A 212 30.75 -25.33 8.41
N THR A 213 29.77 -25.82 9.19
CA THR A 213 29.22 -27.17 9.04
C THR A 213 27.94 -27.21 8.19
N GLY A 214 27.57 -26.11 7.51
CA GLY A 214 26.39 -26.03 6.65
C GLY A 214 25.05 -25.99 7.39
N GLN A 215 25.06 -25.81 8.72
CA GLN A 215 23.89 -25.70 9.58
C GLN A 215 23.38 -24.24 9.64
N THR A 216 23.24 -23.57 8.49
CA THR A 216 22.90 -22.14 8.40
C THR A 216 21.63 -21.76 9.17
N MET A 217 20.59 -22.59 9.17
CA MET A 217 19.35 -22.31 9.92
C MET A 217 19.58 -22.24 11.44
N ARG A 218 20.50 -23.06 11.99
CA ARG A 218 20.88 -22.97 13.41
C ARG A 218 21.66 -21.69 13.70
N ALA A 219 22.57 -21.29 12.81
CA ALA A 219 23.26 -20.00 12.91
C ALA A 219 22.26 -18.82 12.90
N GLN A 220 21.31 -18.83 11.96
CA GLN A 220 20.24 -17.84 11.87
C GLN A 220 19.38 -17.78 13.14
N THR A 221 19.07 -18.94 13.72
CA THR A 221 18.28 -19.03 14.96
C THR A 221 19.02 -18.39 16.14
N VAL A 222 20.32 -18.61 16.29
CA VAL A 222 21.13 -17.95 17.33
C VAL A 222 21.15 -16.43 17.13
N ILE A 223 21.32 -15.97 15.89
CA ILE A 223 21.27 -14.53 15.56
C ILE A 223 19.92 -13.94 15.92
N LEU A 224 18.82 -14.54 15.44
CA LEU A 224 17.46 -14.07 15.70
C LEU A 224 17.14 -14.07 17.19
N LYS A 225 17.64 -15.06 17.95
CA LYS A 225 17.43 -15.10 19.38
C LYS A 225 18.08 -13.93 20.10
N GLU A 226 19.30 -13.57 19.71
CA GLU A 226 19.97 -12.40 20.29
C GLU A 226 19.27 -11.09 19.91
N LEU A 227 18.79 -10.99 18.66
CA LEU A 227 17.98 -9.83 18.23
C LEU A 227 16.66 -9.74 19.02
N GLU A 228 16.03 -10.86 19.31
CA GLU A 228 14.86 -10.93 20.18
C GLU A 228 15.18 -10.50 21.62
N VAL A 229 16.32 -10.90 22.17
CA VAL A 229 16.75 -10.47 23.52
C VAL A 229 16.95 -8.96 23.59
N GLN A 230 17.60 -8.37 22.59
CA GLN A 230 17.95 -6.93 22.63
C GLN A 230 16.81 -6.01 22.20
N PHE A 231 15.96 -6.45 21.26
CA PHE A 231 14.95 -5.60 20.62
C PHE A 231 13.53 -6.16 20.67
N GLY A 232 13.35 -7.41 21.08
CA GLY A 232 12.07 -8.11 21.04
C GLY A 232 10.94 -7.33 21.68
N GLY A 233 9.78 -7.33 21.03
CA GLY A 233 8.58 -6.64 21.51
C GLY A 233 8.58 -5.12 21.32
N SER A 234 9.68 -4.50 20.88
CA SER A 234 9.75 -3.04 20.71
C SER A 234 8.65 -2.47 19.82
N ALA A 235 8.34 -3.14 18.70
CA ALA A 235 7.31 -2.69 17.77
C ALA A 235 5.90 -2.78 18.37
N ARG A 236 5.64 -3.78 19.23
CA ARG A 236 4.37 -3.96 19.92
C ARG A 236 4.22 -3.03 21.12
N ALA A 237 5.33 -2.77 21.83
CA ALA A 237 5.33 -1.97 23.05
C ALA A 237 4.89 -0.51 22.81
N ILE A 238 5.13 0.02 21.61
CA ILE A 238 4.75 1.38 21.23
C ILE A 238 3.47 1.44 20.40
N ALA A 239 2.74 0.33 20.28
CA ALA A 239 1.54 0.26 19.46
C ALA A 239 0.50 1.29 19.94
N ASP A 240 0.05 2.15 19.03
CA ASP A 240 -0.93 3.19 19.26
C ASP A 240 -2.24 2.81 18.56
N PRO A 241 -3.34 2.61 19.31
CA PRO A 241 -4.65 2.31 18.74
C PRO A 241 -5.12 3.31 17.68
N LEU A 242 -4.74 4.59 17.77
CA LEU A 242 -5.10 5.60 16.78
C LEU A 242 -4.32 5.41 15.47
N ILE A 243 -3.06 4.98 15.55
CA ILE A 243 -2.27 4.64 14.37
C ILE A 243 -2.84 3.38 13.72
N GLN A 244 -3.18 2.36 14.50
CA GLN A 244 -3.80 1.13 14.00
C GLN A 244 -5.16 1.37 13.35
N LEU A 245 -5.99 2.23 13.95
CA LEU A 245 -7.25 2.66 13.37
C LEU A 245 -7.01 3.42 12.06
N LYS A 246 -6.02 4.31 12.02
CA LYS A 246 -5.63 5.03 10.80
C LYS A 246 -5.17 4.07 9.70
N ASN A 247 -4.38 3.05 10.03
CA ASN A 247 -3.94 2.02 9.07
C ASN A 247 -5.15 1.24 8.56
N THR A 248 -6.05 0.79 9.44
CA THR A 248 -7.32 0.13 9.07
C THR A 248 -8.19 1.00 8.15
N ILE A 249 -8.29 2.31 8.41
CA ILE A 249 -9.00 3.26 7.53
C ILE A 249 -8.26 3.41 6.18
N GLY A 250 -6.93 3.36 6.22
CA GLY A 250 -6.05 3.25 5.06
C GLY A 250 -6.45 2.07 4.18
N ASP A 251 -6.48 0.85 4.72
CA ASP A 251 -6.87 -0.37 4.01
C ASP A 251 -8.25 -0.26 3.35
N VAL A 252 -9.22 0.35 4.05
CA VAL A 252 -10.54 0.64 3.45
C VAL A 252 -10.41 1.59 2.26
N GLY A 253 -9.61 2.64 2.40
CA GLY A 253 -9.27 3.56 1.32
C GLY A 253 -8.58 2.87 0.13
N GLU A 254 -7.70 1.90 0.40
CA GLU A 254 -7.03 1.10 -0.61
C GLU A 254 -8.02 0.23 -1.39
N GLU A 255 -8.90 -0.50 -0.73
CA GLU A 255 -9.92 -1.32 -1.38
C GLU A 255 -10.86 -0.46 -2.24
N ILE A 256 -11.24 0.72 -1.75
CA ILE A 256 -11.99 1.71 -2.54
C ILE A 256 -11.15 2.15 -3.75
N GLY A 257 -9.88 2.50 -3.55
CA GLY A 257 -8.99 2.93 -4.62
C GLY A 257 -8.76 1.86 -5.69
N LYS A 258 -8.60 0.59 -5.30
CA LYS A 258 -8.48 -0.57 -6.21
C LYS A 258 -9.69 -0.65 -7.15
N VAL A 259 -10.90 -0.41 -6.63
CA VAL A 259 -12.14 -0.34 -7.42
C VAL A 259 -12.20 0.91 -8.31
N LEU A 260 -11.65 2.04 -7.85
CA LEU A 260 -11.68 3.32 -8.58
C LEU A 260 -10.63 3.43 -9.70
N ILE A 261 -9.47 2.78 -9.57
CA ILE A 261 -8.36 2.87 -10.55
C ILE A 261 -8.84 2.62 -11.99
N PRO A 262 -9.59 1.54 -12.31
CA PRO A 262 -10.09 1.32 -13.68
C PRO A 262 -11.02 2.42 -14.17
N ALA A 263 -11.92 2.90 -13.31
CA ALA A 263 -12.89 3.94 -13.64
C ALA A 263 -12.21 5.28 -13.94
N VAL A 264 -11.20 5.66 -13.14
CA VAL A 264 -10.41 6.88 -13.36
C VAL A 264 -9.53 6.76 -14.60
N ASN A 265 -8.94 5.59 -14.88
CA ASN A 265 -8.19 5.39 -16.12
C ASN A 265 -9.09 5.54 -17.36
N SER A 266 -10.33 5.09 -17.32
CA SER A 266 -11.32 5.31 -18.39
C SER A 266 -11.73 6.78 -18.52
N LEU A 267 -11.95 7.48 -17.40
CA LEU A 267 -12.25 8.92 -17.37
C LEU A 267 -11.08 9.77 -17.88
N ALA A 268 -9.86 9.48 -17.46
CA ALA A 268 -8.66 10.16 -17.93
C ALA A 268 -8.49 9.99 -19.44
N LYS A 269 -8.63 8.76 -19.96
CA LYS A 269 -8.59 8.50 -21.42
C LYS A 269 -9.68 9.25 -22.18
N ALA A 270 -10.86 9.44 -21.60
CA ALA A 270 -11.95 10.21 -22.20
C ALA A 270 -11.77 11.73 -22.08
N ALA A 271 -11.14 12.22 -21.02
CA ALA A 271 -10.95 13.64 -20.75
C ALA A 271 -9.72 14.24 -21.44
N ILE A 272 -8.64 13.47 -21.64
CA ILE A 272 -7.42 13.88 -22.37
C ILE A 272 -7.74 14.55 -23.73
N PRO A 273 -8.59 13.98 -24.61
CA PRO A 273 -8.92 14.62 -25.88
C PRO A 273 -9.80 15.87 -25.74
N VAL A 274 -10.58 16.01 -24.67
CA VAL A 274 -11.40 17.20 -24.39
C VAL A 274 -10.52 18.36 -23.93
N PHE A 275 -9.61 18.10 -22.99
CA PHE A 275 -8.64 19.10 -22.51
C PHE A 275 -7.64 19.51 -23.61
N ALA A 276 -7.22 18.57 -24.46
CA ALA A 276 -6.36 18.87 -25.61
C ALA A 276 -7.04 19.79 -26.63
N ARG A 277 -8.36 19.67 -26.82
CA ARG A 277 -9.14 20.59 -27.69
C ARG A 277 -9.28 21.98 -27.08
N THR A 278 -9.62 22.09 -25.80
CA THR A 278 -9.71 23.39 -25.12
C THR A 278 -8.37 24.10 -25.00
N ALA A 279 -7.25 23.38 -24.89
CA ALA A 279 -5.91 23.97 -24.89
C ALA A 279 -5.45 24.43 -26.28
N ALA A 280 -5.92 23.76 -27.35
CA ALA A 280 -5.68 24.19 -28.72
C ALA A 280 -6.50 25.44 -29.08
N GLU A 281 -7.74 25.56 -28.60
CA GLU A 281 -8.60 26.74 -28.77
C GLU A 281 -8.12 27.98 -28.00
N PHE A 282 -7.29 27.83 -26.96
CA PHE A 282 -6.67 28.94 -26.24
C PHE A 282 -5.37 29.46 -26.89
N LYS A 283 -4.83 28.73 -27.87
CA LYS A 283 -3.59 29.07 -28.59
C LYS A 283 -3.85 29.69 -29.98
N ALA A 284 -5.12 29.78 -30.38
CA ALA A 284 -5.60 30.49 -31.57
C ALA A 284 -6.23 31.82 -31.14
#